data_AF-A0A7Y9HJ37-F1
#
_entry.id   AF-A0A7Y9HJ37-F1
#
_cell.length_a   1.000
_cell.length_b   1.000
_cell.length_c   1.000
_cell.angle_alpha   90.00
_cell.angle_beta   90.00
_cell.angle_gamma   90.00
#
_symmetry.space_group_name_H-M   'P 1'
#
loop_
_entity.id
_entity.type
_entity.pdbx_description
1 polymer ?
#
loop_
_entity_poly.entity_id
_entity_poly.type
_entity_poly.pdbx_seq_one_letter_code
_entity_poly.pdbx_strand_id
1 'polypeptide(L)'
;MFNLFAVLILERLHGKKLPVLLADGTSVTERTWRSWLGKGMRLSANEINRMRDESSARLSKKLQAAGGYSAEEADAIVAGAPSRHSAIALPTADLIYWFSPGDYTETLALAVRFDQYCNALLEAARLGDVEASRSELLNALDWLRSFCADEPDQEADDAIASRLREAEDIDALHREARMLAEHMMLHVFSCWDVEFNAFYFQARLKPYPLFTLAMPRLAMDIEIDRNSGQMLRRGRKPGNRVFEKSMSRLFDFLAVLVYGYKYGRMPQQLPRVKEMAAWSGESESVIVSWRDETTRFRVFDLLRLWRQALPPDTAGVRPAAPLPMLVAAHLWSPLRKAKGLTDCTPGYVAWWKRNLQRLQARGTEFGDVPWPACLIDDGEIERLCTRYHFLLD
;
A
#
# COMPACT_ATOMS: atom_id res chain seq x y z
N MET A 1 10.21 -11.96 8.12
CA MET A 1 10.34 -10.65 7.42
C MET A 1 9.10 -10.33 6.58
N PHE A 2 8.47 -11.31 5.93
CA PHE A 2 7.42 -11.14 4.94
C PHE A 2 6.08 -10.51 5.42
N ASN A 3 5.58 -10.83 6.62
CA ASN A 3 4.29 -10.29 7.13
C ASN A 3 4.41 -8.96 7.90
N LEU A 4 5.61 -8.42 8.08
CA LEU A 4 5.82 -7.24 8.93
C LEU A 4 5.35 -5.94 8.27
N PHE A 5 5.31 -5.88 6.93
CA PHE A 5 4.95 -4.64 6.25
C PHE A 5 3.51 -4.24 6.55
N ALA A 6 2.54 -5.16 6.48
CA ALA A 6 1.13 -4.86 6.76
C ALA A 6 0.94 -4.30 8.18
N VAL A 7 1.65 -4.87 9.17
CA VAL A 7 1.64 -4.37 10.55
C VAL A 7 2.26 -2.98 10.66
N LEU A 8 3.41 -2.76 10.03
CA LEU A 8 4.08 -1.45 10.01
C LEU A 8 3.23 -0.37 9.33
N ILE A 9 2.52 -0.74 8.26
CA ILE A 9 1.57 0.12 7.58
C ILE A 9 0.41 0.47 8.50
N LEU A 10 -0.18 -0.49 9.22
CA LEU A 10 -1.21 -0.20 10.22
C LEU A 10 -0.71 0.72 11.34
N GLU A 11 0.51 0.52 11.85
CA GLU A 11 1.11 1.43 12.84
C GLU A 11 1.19 2.88 12.31
N ARG A 12 1.55 3.04 11.03
CA ARG A 12 1.65 4.33 10.36
C ARG A 12 0.28 4.96 10.12
N LEU A 13 -0.67 4.20 9.58
CA LEU A 13 -2.02 4.63 9.28
C LEU A 13 -2.77 5.11 10.51
N HIS A 14 -2.58 4.47 11.66
CA HIS A 14 -3.21 4.87 12.92
C HIS A 14 -2.36 5.80 13.78
N GLY A 15 -1.06 5.94 13.49
CA GLY A 15 -0.12 6.69 14.33
C GLY A 15 0.09 6.06 15.71
N LYS A 16 -0.11 4.74 15.82
CA LYS A 16 -0.06 3.97 17.07
C LYS A 16 0.92 2.82 16.92
N LYS A 17 1.56 2.42 18.01
CA LYS A 17 2.40 1.21 18.04
C LYS A 17 1.54 -0.04 18.18
N LEU A 18 2.06 -1.18 17.71
CA LEU A 18 1.36 -2.46 17.73
C LEU A 18 0.74 -2.80 19.11
N PRO A 19 1.42 -2.63 20.26
CA PRO A 19 0.80 -2.89 21.57
C PRO A 19 -0.45 -2.04 21.83
N VAL A 20 -0.47 -0.79 21.34
CA VAL A 20 -1.61 0.12 21.49
C VAL A 20 -2.75 -0.33 20.58
N LEU A 21 -2.43 -0.70 19.33
CA LEU A 21 -3.43 -1.21 18.38
C LEU A 21 -4.11 -2.49 18.90
N LEU A 22 -3.32 -3.41 19.46
CA LEU A 22 -3.85 -4.64 20.06
C LEU A 22 -4.70 -4.33 21.29
N ALA A 23 -4.30 -3.37 22.13
CA ALA A 23 -5.09 -2.95 23.29
C ALA A 23 -6.43 -2.30 22.91
N ASP A 24 -6.46 -1.49 21.85
CA ASP A 24 -7.71 -0.89 21.36
C ASP A 24 -8.71 -1.96 20.88
N GLY A 25 -8.19 -3.04 20.29
CA GLY A 25 -8.97 -4.16 19.74
C GLY A 25 -9.39 -5.21 20.76
N THR A 26 -8.72 -5.29 21.92
CA THR A 26 -8.91 -6.39 22.89
C THR A 26 -9.26 -5.88 24.29
N SER A 27 -9.66 -6.76 25.20
CA SER A 27 -9.79 -6.44 26.63
C SER A 27 -8.44 -6.32 27.37
N VAL A 28 -7.31 -6.54 26.68
CA VAL A 28 -5.97 -6.58 27.27
C VAL A 28 -5.31 -5.21 27.23
N THR A 29 -4.67 -4.80 28.34
CA THR A 29 -4.01 -3.50 28.44
C THR A 29 -2.75 -3.41 27.56
N GLU A 30 -2.40 -2.20 27.14
CA GLU A 30 -1.16 -1.94 26.39
C GLU A 30 0.09 -2.44 27.14
N ARG A 31 0.16 -2.23 28.46
CA ARG A 31 1.28 -2.69 29.29
C ARG A 31 1.45 -4.20 29.21
N THR A 32 0.34 -4.93 29.25
CA THR A 32 0.34 -6.39 29.13
C THR A 32 0.84 -6.81 27.74
N TRP A 33 0.34 -6.18 26.67
CA TRP A 33 0.82 -6.45 25.31
C TRP A 33 2.31 -6.18 25.13
N ARG A 34 2.82 -5.07 25.66
CA ARG A 34 4.27 -4.78 25.65
C ARG A 34 5.06 -5.87 26.37
N SER A 35 4.58 -6.33 27.53
CA SER A 35 5.24 -7.42 28.26
C SER A 35 5.19 -8.74 27.50
N TRP A 36 4.07 -9.07 26.84
CA TRP A 36 3.93 -10.31 26.09
C TRP A 36 4.82 -10.32 24.86
N LEU A 37 4.78 -9.26 24.06
CA LEU A 37 5.63 -9.10 22.88
C LEU A 37 7.12 -9.08 23.25
N GLY A 38 7.49 -8.37 24.32
CA GLY A 38 8.89 -8.29 24.77
C GLY A 38 9.44 -9.62 25.33
N LYS A 39 8.57 -10.50 25.83
CA LYS A 39 8.95 -11.83 26.34
C LYS A 39 8.74 -12.96 25.32
N GLY A 40 8.26 -12.65 24.11
CA GLY A 40 7.87 -13.67 23.13
C GLY A 40 6.80 -14.63 23.65
N MET A 41 5.90 -14.14 24.52
CA MET A 41 4.87 -14.98 25.15
C MET A 41 3.94 -15.58 24.09
N ARG A 42 3.68 -16.88 24.20
CA ARG A 42 2.76 -17.60 23.33
C ARG A 42 1.38 -17.63 23.96
N LEU A 43 0.41 -17.03 23.28
CA LEU A 43 -0.99 -17.15 23.63
C LEU A 43 -1.51 -18.50 23.16
N SER A 44 -2.37 -19.12 23.97
CA SER A 44 -3.08 -20.32 23.57
C SER A 44 -4.08 -20.02 22.44
N ALA A 45 -4.44 -21.04 21.65
CA ALA A 45 -5.45 -20.89 20.60
C ALA A 45 -6.80 -20.37 21.16
N ASN A 46 -7.19 -20.81 22.35
CA ASN A 46 -8.40 -20.34 23.02
C ASN A 46 -8.34 -18.85 23.38
N GLU A 47 -7.19 -18.35 23.86
CA GLU A 47 -7.01 -16.92 24.14
C GLU A 47 -7.03 -16.08 22.87
N ILE A 48 -6.40 -16.57 21.80
CA ILE A 48 -6.42 -15.91 20.48
C ILE A 48 -7.86 -15.82 19.96
N ASN A 49 -8.61 -16.91 20.01
CA ASN A 49 -10.00 -16.94 19.56
C ASN A 49 -10.89 -15.99 20.37
N ARG A 50 -10.78 -16.01 21.70
CA ARG A 50 -11.51 -15.07 22.57
C ARG A 50 -11.20 -13.62 22.22
N MET A 51 -9.92 -13.27 22.05
CA MET A 51 -9.53 -11.90 21.66
C MET A 51 -10.05 -11.53 20.28
N ARG A 52 -10.11 -12.49 19.36
CA ARG A 52 -10.64 -12.30 18.01
C ARG A 52 -12.13 -11.98 18.04
N ASP A 53 -12.91 -12.68 18.88
CA ASP A 53 -14.34 -12.48 19.06
C ASP A 53 -14.65 -11.15 19.74
N GLU A 54 -13.90 -10.80 20.80
CA GLU A 54 -13.99 -9.49 21.46
C GLU A 54 -13.72 -8.34 20.48
N SER A 55 -12.70 -8.49 19.65
CA SER A 55 -12.36 -7.50 18.61
C SER A 55 -13.48 -7.36 17.59
N SER A 56 -14.10 -8.47 17.16
CA SER A 56 -15.27 -8.45 16.26
C SER A 56 -16.40 -7.64 16.86
N ALA A 57 -16.81 -7.99 18.08
CA ALA A 57 -17.97 -7.38 18.73
C ALA A 57 -17.75 -5.88 18.93
N ARG A 58 -16.51 -5.47 19.23
CA ARG A 58 -16.14 -4.05 19.32
C ARG A 58 -16.20 -3.35 17.97
N LEU A 59 -15.72 -3.99 16.91
CA LEU A 59 -15.74 -3.41 15.56
C LEU A 59 -17.17 -3.26 15.04
N SER A 60 -18.01 -4.29 15.17
CA SER A 60 -19.44 -4.21 14.84
C SER A 60 -20.12 -3.06 15.57
N LYS A 61 -19.91 -2.93 16.88
CA LYS A 61 -20.45 -1.82 17.68
C LYS A 61 -19.95 -0.45 17.20
N LYS A 62 -18.69 -0.33 16.78
CA LYS A 62 -18.14 0.92 16.24
C LYS A 62 -18.77 1.27 14.89
N LEU A 63 -18.99 0.28 14.01
CA LEU A 63 -19.67 0.49 12.72
C LEU A 63 -21.11 0.95 12.94
N GLN A 64 -21.84 0.32 13.86
CA GLN A 64 -23.20 0.73 14.24
C GLN A 64 -23.22 2.14 14.84
N ALA A 65 -22.31 2.45 15.77
CA ALA A 65 -22.23 3.75 16.42
C ALA A 65 -21.83 4.90 15.45
N ALA A 66 -21.15 4.57 14.35
CA ALA A 66 -20.85 5.55 13.30
C ALA A 66 -22.11 5.98 12.51
N GLY A 67 -23.25 5.32 12.73
CA GLY A 67 -24.56 5.72 12.21
C GLY A 67 -24.83 5.37 10.76
N GLY A 68 -23.98 4.52 10.14
CA GLY A 68 -24.07 4.15 8.73
C GLY A 68 -24.39 2.68 8.44
N TYR A 69 -24.50 1.84 9.47
CA TYR A 69 -24.71 0.39 9.31
C TYR A 69 -25.71 -0.13 10.33
N SER A 70 -26.64 -0.96 9.88
CA SER A 70 -27.46 -1.80 10.76
C SER A 70 -26.59 -2.84 11.48
N ALA A 71 -27.16 -3.50 12.49
CA ALA A 71 -26.46 -4.58 13.19
C ALA A 71 -26.08 -5.72 12.23
N GLU A 72 -27.01 -6.13 11.37
CA GLU A 72 -26.79 -7.19 10.38
C GLU A 72 -25.72 -6.82 9.36
N GLU A 73 -25.73 -5.61 8.83
CA GLU A 73 -24.69 -5.14 7.89
C GLU A 73 -23.32 -5.06 8.56
N ALA A 74 -23.26 -4.51 9.78
CA ALA A 74 -22.01 -4.41 10.52
C ALA A 74 -21.41 -5.80 10.80
N ASP A 75 -22.23 -6.76 11.22
CA ASP A 75 -21.79 -8.13 11.48
C ASP A 75 -21.40 -8.85 10.20
N ALA A 76 -22.12 -8.65 9.09
CA ALA A 76 -21.77 -9.20 7.78
C ALA A 76 -20.42 -8.68 7.27
N ILE A 77 -20.14 -7.37 7.41
CA ILE A 77 -18.86 -6.76 7.06
C ILE A 77 -17.74 -7.35 7.94
N VAL A 78 -17.94 -7.44 9.25
CA VAL A 78 -16.92 -8.01 10.14
C VAL A 78 -16.68 -9.49 9.85
N ALA A 79 -17.72 -10.24 9.54
CA ALA A 79 -17.63 -11.66 9.20
C ALA A 79 -16.95 -11.91 7.85
N GLY A 80 -17.06 -10.99 6.89
CA GLY A 80 -16.47 -11.10 5.55
C GLY A 80 -14.96 -10.87 5.48
N ALA A 81 -14.31 -10.44 6.57
CA ALA A 81 -12.87 -10.24 6.57
C ALA A 81 -12.11 -11.56 6.35
N PRO A 82 -11.08 -11.63 5.48
CA PRO A 82 -10.40 -12.87 5.11
C PRO A 82 -9.92 -13.72 6.31
N SER A 83 -9.38 -13.08 7.36
CA SER A 83 -8.92 -13.80 8.56
C SER A 83 -10.03 -14.51 9.35
N ARG A 84 -11.31 -14.24 9.06
CA ARG A 84 -12.47 -14.93 9.66
C ARG A 84 -12.72 -16.30 9.07
N HIS A 85 -12.39 -16.47 7.81
CA HIS A 85 -12.55 -17.74 7.09
C HIS A 85 -11.29 -18.61 7.15
N SER A 86 -10.30 -18.20 7.97
CA SER A 86 -8.99 -18.83 8.03
C SER A 86 -8.54 -19.12 9.47
N ALA A 87 -7.89 -20.27 9.64
CA ALA A 87 -7.21 -20.62 10.89
C ALA A 87 -5.88 -19.86 11.06
N ILE A 88 -5.29 -19.36 9.97
CA ILE A 88 -4.04 -18.61 9.97
C ILE A 88 -4.30 -17.10 9.87
N ALA A 89 -3.33 -16.30 10.34
CA ALA A 89 -3.41 -14.83 10.23
C ALA A 89 -3.21 -14.38 8.78
N LEU A 90 -4.08 -13.49 8.29
CA LEU A 90 -4.03 -12.97 6.92
C LEU A 90 -3.92 -11.42 6.93
N PRO A 91 -2.80 -10.86 7.44
CA PRO A 91 -2.70 -9.42 7.70
C PRO A 91 -2.71 -8.57 6.43
N THR A 92 -2.19 -9.07 5.30
CA THR A 92 -2.19 -8.35 4.03
C THR A 92 -3.59 -8.36 3.42
N ALA A 93 -4.24 -9.53 3.42
CA ALA A 93 -5.60 -9.65 2.91
C ALA A 93 -6.59 -8.81 3.73
N ASP A 94 -6.46 -8.81 5.07
CA ASP A 94 -7.27 -7.96 5.95
C ASP A 94 -7.00 -6.47 5.70
N LEU A 95 -5.74 -6.06 5.53
CA LEU A 95 -5.40 -4.67 5.19
C LEU A 95 -6.12 -4.22 3.92
N ILE A 96 -6.09 -5.04 2.86
CA ILE A 96 -6.76 -4.72 1.59
C ILE A 96 -8.27 -4.67 1.79
N TYR A 97 -8.85 -5.67 2.46
CA TYR A 97 -10.28 -5.73 2.76
C TYR A 97 -10.77 -4.46 3.47
N TRP A 98 -10.09 -4.02 4.53
CA TRP A 98 -10.53 -2.87 5.34
C TRP A 98 -10.27 -1.50 4.69
N PHE A 99 -9.35 -1.40 3.72
CA PHE A 99 -8.98 -0.15 3.07
C PHE A 99 -9.47 -0.07 1.61
N SER A 100 -10.23 -1.06 1.15
CA SER A 100 -10.86 -1.07 -0.16
C SER A 100 -12.31 -0.57 -0.10
N PRO A 101 -12.71 0.39 -0.96
CA PRO A 101 -14.08 0.93 -0.97
C PRO A 101 -15.13 0.05 -1.67
N GLY A 102 -14.83 -1.22 -1.97
CA GLY A 102 -15.66 -2.06 -2.84
C GLY A 102 -15.23 -3.53 -2.88
N ASP A 103 -15.61 -4.21 -3.96
CA ASP A 103 -15.21 -5.59 -4.25
C ASP A 103 -13.85 -5.62 -4.98
N TYR A 104 -12.89 -6.30 -4.37
CA TYR A 104 -11.50 -6.44 -4.83
C TYR A 104 -11.12 -7.92 -4.80
N THR A 105 -12.01 -8.78 -5.30
CA THR A 105 -11.91 -10.24 -5.22
C THR A 105 -10.56 -10.75 -5.73
N GLU A 106 -10.05 -10.20 -6.82
CA GLU A 106 -8.80 -10.67 -7.43
C GLU A 106 -7.59 -10.32 -6.57
N THR A 107 -7.53 -9.09 -6.08
CA THR A 107 -6.48 -8.66 -5.15
C THR A 107 -6.54 -9.43 -3.85
N LEU A 108 -7.74 -9.65 -3.30
CA LEU A 108 -7.93 -10.42 -2.06
C LEU A 108 -7.43 -11.87 -2.23
N ALA A 109 -7.73 -12.53 -3.35
CA ALA A 109 -7.24 -13.88 -3.62
C ALA A 109 -5.69 -13.93 -3.65
N LEU A 110 -5.05 -12.96 -4.31
CA LEU A 110 -3.59 -12.85 -4.32
C LEU A 110 -3.02 -12.56 -2.93
N ALA A 111 -3.65 -11.68 -2.16
CA ALA A 111 -3.21 -11.31 -0.82
C ALA A 111 -3.35 -12.46 0.18
N VAL A 112 -4.41 -13.26 0.09
CA VAL A 112 -4.56 -14.49 0.88
C VAL A 112 -3.43 -15.47 0.56
N ARG A 113 -3.11 -15.65 -0.73
CA ARG A 113 -2.04 -16.55 -1.15
C ARG A 113 -0.66 -16.05 -0.70
N PHE A 114 -0.43 -14.74 -0.79
CA PHE A 114 0.75 -14.08 -0.24
C PHE A 114 0.90 -14.37 1.24
N ASP A 115 -0.14 -14.11 2.05
CA ASP A 115 -0.10 -14.33 3.49
C ASP A 115 0.13 -15.81 3.83
N GLN A 116 -0.44 -16.75 3.06
CA GLN A 116 -0.20 -18.19 3.23
C GLN A 116 1.29 -18.54 3.11
N TYR A 117 1.95 -18.13 2.03
CA TYR A 117 3.40 -18.35 1.84
C TYR A 117 4.21 -17.70 2.97
N CYS A 118 3.85 -16.47 3.35
CA CYS A 118 4.55 -15.76 4.41
C CYS A 118 4.44 -16.47 5.76
N ASN A 119 3.26 -17.01 6.10
CA ASN A 119 3.08 -17.78 7.33
C ASN A 119 3.82 -19.11 7.29
N ALA A 120 3.78 -19.84 6.16
CA ALA A 120 4.49 -21.11 5.99
C ALA A 120 6.00 -20.92 6.16
N LEU A 121 6.57 -19.88 5.52
CA LEU A 121 7.98 -19.52 5.66
C LEU A 121 8.35 -19.11 7.09
N LEU A 122 7.51 -18.32 7.75
CA LEU A 122 7.74 -17.93 9.14
C LEU A 122 7.75 -19.14 10.08
N GLU A 123 6.86 -20.11 9.86
CA GLU A 123 6.80 -21.32 10.67
C GLU A 123 7.99 -22.24 10.41
N ALA A 124 8.36 -22.46 9.14
CA ALA A 124 9.54 -23.26 8.78
C ALA A 124 10.84 -22.66 9.35
N ALA A 125 11.03 -21.35 9.19
CA ALA A 125 12.19 -20.65 9.75
C ALA A 125 12.21 -20.71 11.29
N ARG A 126 11.04 -20.62 11.95
CA ARG A 126 10.92 -20.74 13.41
C ARG A 126 11.30 -22.14 13.92
N LEU A 127 11.09 -23.17 13.10
CA LEU A 127 11.47 -24.55 13.42
C LEU A 127 12.91 -24.88 13.03
N GLY A 128 13.60 -23.99 12.30
CA GLY A 128 14.93 -24.24 11.75
C GLY A 128 14.92 -25.26 10.60
N ASP A 129 13.77 -25.46 9.96
CA ASP A 129 13.60 -26.43 8.88
C ASP A 129 14.00 -25.81 7.54
N VAL A 130 15.25 -26.08 7.12
CA VAL A 130 15.84 -25.56 5.88
C VAL A 130 15.10 -26.10 4.66
N GLU A 131 14.75 -27.40 4.65
CA GLU A 131 14.09 -28.03 3.51
C GLU A 131 12.66 -27.52 3.33
N ALA A 132 11.91 -27.40 4.42
CA ALA A 132 10.57 -26.80 4.37
C ALA A 132 10.64 -25.35 3.91
N SER A 133 11.58 -24.56 4.43
CA SER A 133 11.77 -23.16 4.02
C SER A 133 12.11 -23.06 2.53
N ARG A 134 13.01 -23.91 2.03
CA ARG A 134 13.38 -23.97 0.61
C ARG A 134 12.18 -24.34 -0.26
N SER A 135 11.43 -25.37 0.13
CA SER A 135 10.25 -25.82 -0.61
C SER A 135 9.21 -24.70 -0.73
N GLU A 136 8.93 -23.98 0.35
CA GLU A 136 7.98 -22.86 0.33
C GLU A 136 8.46 -21.70 -0.57
N LEU A 137 9.76 -21.39 -0.59
CA LEU A 137 10.31 -20.38 -1.49
C LEU A 137 10.22 -20.78 -2.97
N LEU A 138 10.51 -22.05 -3.28
CA LEU A 138 10.34 -22.57 -4.64
C LEU A 138 8.87 -22.56 -5.06
N ASN A 139 7.94 -22.95 -4.17
CA ASN A 139 6.50 -22.89 -4.43
C ASN A 139 5.99 -21.45 -4.65
N ALA A 140 6.55 -20.48 -3.93
CA ALA A 140 6.23 -19.07 -4.11
C ALA A 140 6.79 -18.51 -5.43
N LEU A 141 7.99 -18.95 -5.84
CA LEU A 141 8.56 -18.61 -7.15
C LEU A 141 7.72 -19.20 -8.29
N ASP A 142 7.34 -20.47 -8.22
CA ASP A 142 6.49 -21.12 -9.22
C ASP A 142 5.11 -20.46 -9.31
N TRP A 143 4.56 -20.01 -8.17
CA TRP A 143 3.34 -19.21 -8.15
C TRP A 143 3.51 -17.91 -8.93
N LEU A 144 4.60 -17.15 -8.74
CA LEU A 144 4.84 -15.94 -9.52
C LEU A 144 5.01 -16.23 -11.02
N ARG A 145 5.76 -17.28 -11.37
CA ARG A 145 5.98 -17.72 -12.76
C ARG A 145 4.69 -18.04 -13.50
N SER A 146 3.68 -18.54 -12.79
CA SER A 146 2.36 -18.82 -13.38
C SER A 146 1.66 -17.58 -13.95
N PHE A 147 2.11 -16.37 -13.59
CA PHE A 147 1.61 -15.09 -14.13
C PHE A 147 2.52 -14.45 -15.19
N CYS A 148 3.65 -15.07 -15.51
CA CYS A 148 4.70 -14.54 -16.40
C CYS A 148 4.96 -15.46 -17.61
N ALA A 149 4.01 -16.33 -17.98
CA ALA A 149 4.21 -17.41 -18.95
C ALA A 149 4.71 -16.98 -20.35
N ASP A 150 4.56 -15.70 -20.71
CA ASP A 150 4.90 -15.15 -22.03
C ASP A 150 6.18 -14.27 -22.04
N GLU A 151 7.00 -14.29 -20.98
CA GLU A 151 8.13 -13.34 -20.84
C GLU A 151 9.53 -13.96 -20.85
N PRO A 152 10.54 -13.21 -21.35
CA PRO A 152 11.94 -13.66 -21.45
C PRO A 152 12.73 -13.65 -20.12
N ASP A 153 12.11 -13.33 -18.98
CA ASP A 153 12.79 -13.28 -17.66
C ASP A 153 13.08 -14.67 -17.04
N GLN A 154 12.94 -15.74 -17.82
CA GLN A 154 13.16 -17.12 -17.40
C GLN A 154 14.57 -17.35 -16.82
N GLU A 155 15.60 -16.68 -17.38
CA GLU A 155 16.97 -16.77 -16.87
C GLU A 155 17.13 -16.18 -15.45
N ALA A 156 16.46 -15.07 -15.15
CA ALA A 156 16.52 -14.43 -13.84
C ALA A 156 15.84 -15.28 -12.77
N ASP A 157 14.67 -15.83 -13.10
CA ASP A 157 13.94 -16.72 -12.22
C ASP A 157 14.68 -18.05 -12.02
N ASP A 158 15.27 -18.62 -13.06
CA ASP A 158 16.07 -19.84 -12.97
C ASP A 158 17.32 -19.63 -12.11
N ALA A 159 17.94 -18.44 -12.18
CA ALA A 159 19.02 -18.07 -11.29
C ALA A 159 18.56 -17.98 -9.82
N ILE A 160 17.37 -17.43 -9.53
CA ILE A 160 16.79 -17.45 -8.18
C ILE A 160 16.55 -18.90 -7.73
N ALA A 161 15.96 -19.73 -8.58
CA ALA A 161 15.70 -21.13 -8.27
C ALA A 161 16.99 -21.91 -7.96
N SER A 162 18.08 -21.68 -8.71
CA SER A 162 19.39 -22.29 -8.43
C SER A 162 19.92 -21.86 -7.06
N ARG A 163 19.93 -20.55 -6.78
CA ARG A 163 20.42 -20.03 -5.50
C ARG A 163 19.62 -20.55 -4.30
N LEU A 164 18.30 -20.71 -4.45
CA LEU A 164 17.45 -21.33 -3.42
C LEU A 164 17.81 -22.80 -3.17
N ARG A 165 18.13 -23.56 -4.22
CA ARG A 165 18.53 -24.97 -4.09
C ARG A 165 19.92 -25.13 -3.46
N GLU A 166 20.83 -24.20 -3.76
CA GLU A 166 22.20 -24.20 -3.26
C GLU A 166 22.32 -23.65 -1.83
N ALA A 167 21.31 -22.94 -1.31
CA ALA A 167 21.33 -22.39 0.04
C ALA A 167 21.37 -23.50 1.11
N GLU A 168 22.41 -23.45 1.95
CA GLU A 168 22.72 -24.47 2.95
C GLU A 168 22.03 -24.22 4.31
N ASP A 169 21.64 -22.98 4.59
CA ASP A 169 21.06 -22.58 5.86
C ASP A 169 19.88 -21.59 5.72
N ILE A 170 19.16 -21.37 6.82
CA ILE A 170 18.01 -20.46 6.89
C ILE A 170 18.40 -19.01 6.55
N ASP A 171 19.60 -18.57 6.89
CA ASP A 171 20.03 -17.19 6.65
C ASP A 171 20.34 -16.94 5.16
N ALA A 172 20.90 -17.93 4.48
CA ALA A 172 21.09 -17.94 3.03
C ALA A 172 19.74 -17.92 2.31
N LEU A 173 18.81 -18.79 2.72
CA LEU A 173 17.44 -18.77 2.19
C LEU A 173 16.78 -17.41 2.42
N HIS A 174 16.91 -16.82 3.61
CA HIS A 174 16.37 -15.49 3.91
C HIS A 174 16.92 -14.37 3.02
N ARG A 175 18.19 -14.45 2.60
CA ARG A 175 18.78 -13.46 1.68
C ARG A 175 18.13 -13.55 0.30
N GLU A 176 18.03 -14.75 -0.25
CA GLU A 176 17.40 -14.98 -1.56
C GLU A 176 15.91 -14.64 -1.54
N ALA A 177 15.24 -14.95 -0.43
CA ALA A 177 13.83 -14.72 -0.27
C ALA A 177 13.43 -13.22 -0.28
N ARG A 178 14.37 -12.28 -0.08
CA ARG A 178 14.08 -10.83 -0.11
C ARG A 178 13.58 -10.38 -1.48
N MET A 179 14.24 -10.80 -2.55
CA MET A 179 13.83 -10.46 -3.92
C MET A 179 12.45 -11.06 -4.22
N LEU A 180 12.24 -12.32 -3.81
CA LEU A 180 10.97 -12.98 -3.97
C LEU A 180 9.85 -12.24 -3.21
N ALA A 181 10.11 -11.82 -1.97
CA ALA A 181 9.19 -11.01 -1.15
C ALA A 181 8.74 -9.75 -1.89
N GLU A 182 9.70 -9.05 -2.49
CA GLU A 182 9.46 -7.80 -3.20
C GLU A 182 8.57 -8.06 -4.42
N HIS A 183 8.89 -9.05 -5.26
CA HIS A 183 8.07 -9.39 -6.42
C HIS A 183 6.66 -9.81 -6.03
N MET A 184 6.50 -10.62 -4.99
CA MET A 184 5.18 -11.01 -4.48
C MET A 184 4.39 -9.80 -3.97
N MET A 185 5.04 -8.89 -3.23
CA MET A 185 4.40 -7.66 -2.74
C MET A 185 4.01 -6.74 -3.90
N LEU A 186 4.88 -6.51 -4.89
CA LEU A 186 4.58 -5.71 -6.07
C LEU A 186 3.45 -6.33 -6.89
N HIS A 187 3.39 -7.66 -6.99
CA HIS A 187 2.29 -8.36 -7.67
C HIS A 187 0.95 -8.11 -6.99
N VAL A 188 0.85 -8.31 -5.67
CA VAL A 188 -0.38 -8.05 -4.90
C VAL A 188 -0.78 -6.57 -4.99
N PHE A 189 0.18 -5.68 -4.75
CA PHE A 189 -0.10 -4.25 -4.64
C PHE A 189 -0.46 -3.62 -5.98
N SER A 190 0.17 -4.06 -7.07
CA SER A 190 -0.20 -3.61 -8.42
C SER A 190 -1.56 -4.15 -8.88
N CYS A 191 -1.96 -5.36 -8.44
CA CYS A 191 -3.33 -5.83 -8.66
C CYS A 191 -4.35 -4.93 -7.95
N TRP A 192 -4.04 -4.54 -6.71
CA TRP A 192 -4.88 -3.61 -5.95
C TRP A 192 -5.06 -2.28 -6.67
N ASP A 193 -3.99 -1.74 -7.24
CA ASP A 193 -4.02 -0.50 -8.02
C ASP A 193 -4.91 -0.62 -9.26
N VAL A 194 -4.80 -1.73 -10.01
CA VAL A 194 -5.63 -1.97 -11.20
C VAL A 194 -7.12 -2.03 -10.83
N GLU A 195 -7.50 -2.82 -9.82
CA GLU A 195 -8.89 -2.88 -9.35
C GLU A 195 -9.36 -1.55 -8.76
N PHE A 196 -8.49 -0.83 -8.04
CA PHE A 196 -8.79 0.49 -7.50
C PHE A 196 -9.10 1.49 -8.62
N ASN A 197 -8.29 1.50 -9.69
CA ASN A 197 -8.51 2.36 -10.83
C ASN A 197 -9.86 2.05 -11.50
N ALA A 198 -10.13 0.77 -11.81
CA ALA A 198 -11.38 0.37 -12.45
C ALA A 198 -12.61 0.68 -11.57
N PHE A 199 -12.59 0.25 -10.31
CA PHE A 199 -13.73 0.34 -9.42
C PHE A 199 -14.01 1.78 -8.97
N TYR A 200 -12.99 2.47 -8.43
CA TYR A 200 -13.19 3.79 -7.82
C TYR A 200 -13.61 4.85 -8.83
N PHE A 201 -13.12 4.74 -10.07
CA PHE A 201 -13.45 5.65 -11.16
C PHE A 201 -14.55 5.12 -12.08
N GLN A 202 -15.19 4.00 -11.73
CA GLN A 202 -16.31 3.38 -12.47
C GLN A 202 -15.98 3.19 -13.96
N ALA A 203 -14.78 2.69 -14.25
CA ALA A 203 -14.27 2.48 -15.60
C ALA A 203 -14.35 3.73 -16.51
N ARG A 204 -14.31 4.95 -15.95
CA ARG A 204 -14.36 6.19 -16.76
C ARG A 204 -13.00 6.67 -17.25
N LEU A 205 -11.97 6.51 -16.41
CA LEU A 205 -10.62 7.00 -16.70
C LEU A 205 -9.80 5.92 -17.41
N LYS A 206 -8.81 6.38 -18.18
CA LYS A 206 -7.80 5.50 -18.78
C LYS A 206 -7.05 4.72 -17.70
N PRO A 207 -6.64 3.47 -17.97
CA PRO A 207 -5.85 2.70 -17.02
C PRO A 207 -4.50 3.41 -16.80
N TYR A 208 -4.14 3.63 -15.54
CA TYR A 208 -2.88 4.24 -15.12
C TYR A 208 -2.46 3.65 -13.76
N PRO A 209 -1.15 3.45 -13.50
CA PRO A 209 -0.66 2.95 -12.21
C PRO A 209 -0.75 4.03 -11.13
N LEU A 210 -1.90 4.17 -10.49
CA LEU A 210 -2.23 5.28 -9.58
C LEU A 210 -1.33 5.34 -8.36
N PHE A 211 -0.87 4.20 -7.87
CA PHE A 211 0.00 4.20 -6.69
C PHE A 211 1.37 4.83 -6.96
N THR A 212 1.78 4.96 -8.23
CA THR A 212 2.98 5.72 -8.60
C THR A 212 2.80 7.23 -8.39
N LEU A 213 1.57 7.73 -8.41
CA LEU A 213 1.26 9.14 -8.12
C LEU A 213 1.53 9.51 -6.65
N ALA A 214 1.72 8.53 -5.76
CA ALA A 214 2.13 8.71 -4.37
C ALA A 214 3.59 8.25 -4.11
N MET A 215 4.30 7.73 -5.13
CA MET A 215 5.72 7.42 -4.99
C MET A 215 6.52 8.71 -4.83
N PRO A 216 7.55 8.72 -3.98
CA PRO A 216 8.45 9.86 -3.90
C PRO A 216 9.20 9.99 -5.22
N ARG A 217 9.53 11.22 -5.63
CA ARG A 217 10.23 11.48 -6.89
C ARG A 217 11.12 12.71 -6.79
N LEU A 218 11.94 12.93 -7.81
CA LEU A 218 12.68 14.18 -7.97
C LEU A 218 11.68 15.32 -8.15
N ALA A 219 11.91 16.47 -7.50
CA ALA A 219 11.03 17.62 -7.70
C ALA A 219 11.16 18.11 -9.16
N MET A 220 10.04 18.48 -9.78
CA MET A 220 9.99 18.82 -11.22
C MET A 220 10.91 19.97 -11.65
N ASP A 221 11.32 20.81 -10.70
CA ASP A 221 12.19 21.95 -10.93
C ASP A 221 13.68 21.65 -10.68
N ILE A 222 14.01 20.38 -10.44
CA ILE A 222 15.38 19.87 -10.33
C ILE A 222 15.79 19.21 -11.65
N GLU A 223 16.91 19.67 -12.17
CA GLU A 223 17.57 19.13 -13.35
C GLU A 223 18.80 18.33 -12.92
N ILE A 224 19.17 17.30 -13.68
CA ILE A 224 20.44 16.57 -13.51
C ILE A 224 21.38 17.03 -14.62
N ASP A 225 22.44 17.72 -14.25
CA ASP A 225 23.49 18.12 -15.18
C ASP A 225 24.18 16.87 -15.77
N ARG A 226 24.10 16.70 -17.09
CA ARG A 226 24.57 15.48 -17.76
C ARG A 226 26.08 15.27 -17.69
N ASN A 227 26.85 16.35 -17.52
CA ASN A 227 28.32 16.29 -17.55
C ASN A 227 28.90 16.00 -16.17
N SER A 228 28.29 16.56 -15.12
CA SER A 228 28.77 16.48 -13.74
C SER A 228 27.94 15.54 -12.86
N GLY A 229 26.76 15.11 -13.31
CA GLY A 229 25.79 14.36 -12.52
C GLY A 229 25.18 15.18 -11.36
N GLN A 230 25.43 16.50 -11.31
CA GLN A 230 24.94 17.33 -10.22
C GLN A 230 23.46 17.67 -10.38
N MET A 231 22.71 17.56 -9.29
CA MET A 231 21.36 18.09 -9.22
C MET A 231 21.41 19.61 -9.13
N LEU A 232 20.68 20.28 -10.01
CA LEU A 232 20.60 21.73 -10.10
C LEU A 232 19.14 22.18 -10.04
N ARG A 233 18.87 23.24 -9.30
CA ARG A 233 17.61 24.00 -9.38
C ARG A 233 17.92 25.32 -10.04
N ARG A 234 17.41 25.54 -11.26
CA ARG A 234 17.65 26.79 -12.02
C ARG A 234 19.16 27.10 -12.13
N GLY A 235 19.97 26.09 -12.47
CA GLY A 235 21.42 26.21 -12.64
C GLY A 235 22.25 26.34 -11.36
N ARG A 236 21.66 26.14 -10.16
CA ARG A 236 22.38 26.22 -8.87
C ARG A 236 22.17 24.97 -8.03
N LYS A 237 23.15 24.64 -7.18
CA LYS A 237 23.02 23.53 -6.22
C LYS A 237 21.78 23.74 -5.34
N PRO A 238 20.84 22.79 -5.27
CA PRO A 238 19.62 22.95 -4.49
C PRO A 238 19.93 22.91 -2.99
N GLY A 239 19.46 23.90 -2.25
CA GLY A 239 19.63 23.96 -0.79
C GLY A 239 18.66 23.05 -0.02
N ASN A 240 17.43 22.86 -0.51
CA ASN A 240 16.35 22.11 0.15
C ASN A 240 15.34 21.57 -0.89
N ARG A 241 14.48 20.62 -0.48
CA ARG A 241 13.35 20.10 -1.27
C ARG A 241 13.76 19.56 -2.65
N VAL A 242 14.80 18.75 -2.68
CA VAL A 242 15.25 18.06 -3.91
C VAL A 242 14.25 16.98 -4.34
N PHE A 243 13.63 16.33 -3.37
CA PHE A 243 12.66 15.26 -3.60
C PHE A 243 11.28 15.67 -3.10
N GLU A 244 10.27 15.31 -3.87
CA GLU A 244 8.87 15.31 -3.46
C GLU A 244 8.60 14.06 -2.61
N LYS A 245 7.97 14.26 -1.46
CA LYS A 245 7.66 13.20 -0.50
C LYS A 245 6.35 12.49 -0.89
N SER A 246 6.20 11.23 -0.48
CA SER A 246 4.98 10.46 -0.75
C SER A 246 3.72 11.14 -0.23
N MET A 247 3.76 11.75 0.96
CA MET A 247 2.61 12.50 1.47
C MET A 247 2.34 13.76 0.65
N SER A 248 3.35 14.53 0.27
CA SER A 248 3.17 15.68 -0.64
C SER A 248 2.46 15.26 -1.94
N ARG A 249 2.89 14.14 -2.51
CA ARG A 249 2.38 13.57 -3.75
C ARG A 249 0.95 13.05 -3.60
N LEU A 250 0.63 12.40 -2.48
CA LEU A 250 -0.74 12.05 -2.10
C LEU A 250 -1.65 13.29 -2.02
N PHE A 251 -1.19 14.38 -1.39
CA PHE A 251 -2.00 15.59 -1.29
C PHE A 251 -2.27 16.24 -2.66
N ASP A 252 -1.36 16.14 -3.61
CA ASP A 252 -1.59 16.59 -4.99
C ASP A 252 -2.72 15.77 -5.65
N PHE A 253 -2.68 14.44 -5.49
CA PHE A 253 -3.74 13.55 -5.94
C PHE A 253 -5.09 13.87 -5.27
N LEU A 254 -5.12 14.01 -3.95
CA LEU A 254 -6.33 14.33 -3.19
C LEU A 254 -6.93 15.67 -3.62
N ALA A 255 -6.11 16.71 -3.80
CA ALA A 255 -6.57 18.02 -4.22
C ALA A 255 -7.20 17.98 -5.61
N VAL A 256 -6.60 17.24 -6.55
CA VAL A 256 -7.15 17.03 -7.90
C VAL A 256 -8.48 16.29 -7.85
N LEU A 257 -8.60 15.24 -7.03
CA LEU A 257 -9.87 14.53 -6.87
C LEU A 257 -10.96 15.42 -6.26
N VAL A 258 -10.65 16.15 -5.18
CA VAL A 258 -11.61 17.07 -4.56
C VAL A 258 -12.07 18.13 -5.56
N TYR A 259 -11.14 18.69 -6.34
CA TYR A 259 -11.49 19.61 -7.42
C TYR A 259 -12.43 18.94 -8.44
N GLY A 260 -12.10 17.73 -8.89
CA GLY A 260 -12.90 16.93 -9.82
C GLY A 260 -14.34 16.75 -9.34
N TYR A 261 -14.53 16.36 -8.08
CA TYR A 261 -15.86 16.20 -7.49
C TYR A 261 -16.61 17.53 -7.32
N LYS A 262 -15.92 18.60 -6.92
CA LYS A 262 -16.58 19.90 -6.68
C LYS A 262 -17.02 20.61 -7.95
N TYR A 263 -16.22 20.52 -9.00
CA TYR A 263 -16.41 21.31 -10.22
C TYR A 263 -16.82 20.48 -11.44
N GLY A 264 -16.99 19.17 -11.27
CA GLY A 264 -17.40 18.24 -12.34
C GLY A 264 -16.38 18.09 -13.47
N ARG A 265 -15.15 18.59 -13.29
CA ARG A 265 -14.07 18.55 -14.27
C ARG A 265 -12.72 18.47 -13.58
N MET A 266 -11.75 17.84 -14.23
CA MET A 266 -10.38 17.80 -13.71
C MET A 266 -9.69 19.16 -13.89
N PRO A 267 -8.81 19.57 -12.95
CA PRO A 267 -8.10 20.83 -13.05
C PRO A 267 -6.94 20.76 -14.06
N GLN A 268 -6.66 21.89 -14.71
CA GLN A 268 -5.51 22.02 -15.62
C GLN A 268 -4.18 22.20 -14.87
N GLN A 269 -4.23 22.71 -13.64
CA GLN A 269 -3.07 22.94 -12.77
C GLN A 269 -3.34 22.35 -11.39
N LEU A 270 -2.29 21.98 -10.66
CA LEU A 270 -2.44 21.49 -9.30
C LEU A 270 -3.11 22.55 -8.42
N PRO A 271 -4.22 22.22 -7.73
CA PRO A 271 -4.81 23.13 -6.76
C PRO A 271 -3.82 23.47 -5.65
N ARG A 272 -3.85 24.73 -5.19
CA ARG A 272 -2.91 25.24 -4.20
C ARG A 272 -3.28 24.76 -2.80
N VAL A 273 -2.30 24.77 -1.89
CA VAL A 273 -2.50 24.45 -0.47
C VAL A 273 -3.64 25.27 0.15
N LYS A 274 -3.74 26.55 -0.19
CA LYS A 274 -4.82 27.44 0.26
C LYS A 274 -6.21 26.98 -0.15
N GLU A 275 -6.35 26.41 -1.34
CA GLU A 275 -7.64 25.88 -1.82
C GLU A 275 -8.02 24.62 -1.04
N MET A 276 -7.06 23.70 -0.85
CA MET A 276 -7.27 22.49 -0.05
C MET A 276 -7.61 22.82 1.42
N ALA A 277 -6.97 23.84 1.99
CA ALA A 277 -7.27 24.37 3.32
C ALA A 277 -8.72 24.87 3.41
N ALA A 278 -9.13 25.70 2.44
CA ALA A 278 -10.49 26.22 2.37
C ALA A 278 -11.54 25.10 2.20
N TRP A 279 -11.25 24.06 1.40
CA TRP A 279 -12.19 22.96 1.20
C TRP A 279 -12.34 22.06 2.42
N SER A 280 -11.23 21.76 3.10
CA SER A 280 -11.22 20.87 4.26
C SER A 280 -11.54 21.56 5.58
N GLY A 281 -11.54 22.90 5.63
CA GLY A 281 -11.67 23.64 6.88
C GLY A 281 -10.43 23.55 7.77
N GLU A 282 -9.28 23.20 7.18
CA GLU A 282 -7.99 23.12 7.85
C GLU A 282 -7.20 24.41 7.70
N SER A 283 -6.21 24.61 8.57
CA SER A 283 -5.21 25.67 8.37
C SER A 283 -4.19 25.27 7.29
N GLU A 284 -3.67 26.25 6.55
CA GLU A 284 -2.59 26.01 5.59
C GLU A 284 -1.36 25.38 6.26
N SER A 285 -1.04 25.77 7.50
CA SER A 285 0.10 25.21 8.25
C SER A 285 -0.07 23.72 8.57
N VAL A 286 -1.30 23.27 8.87
CA VAL A 286 -1.57 21.85 9.11
C VAL A 286 -1.37 21.05 7.82
N ILE A 287 -1.89 21.54 6.70
CA ILE A 287 -1.71 20.88 5.40
C ILE A 287 -0.22 20.83 5.02
N VAL A 288 0.52 21.93 5.20
CA VAL A 288 1.97 21.95 4.96
C VAL A 288 2.68 20.94 5.84
N SER A 289 2.32 20.87 7.12
CA SER A 289 2.91 19.93 8.09
C SER A 289 2.67 18.46 7.75
N TRP A 290 1.52 18.14 7.15
CA TRP A 290 1.26 16.79 6.63
C TRP A 290 2.04 16.52 5.35
N ARG A 291 2.07 17.47 4.41
CA ARG A 291 2.77 17.34 3.12
C ARG A 291 4.28 17.18 3.30
N ASP A 292 4.86 17.92 4.23
CA ASP A 292 6.28 17.85 4.57
C ASP A 292 6.60 16.78 5.61
N GLU A 293 5.62 15.99 6.05
CA GLU A 293 5.74 14.91 7.03
C GLU A 293 6.29 15.36 8.40
N THR A 294 6.22 16.66 8.74
CA THR A 294 6.53 17.16 10.10
C THR A 294 5.54 16.58 11.11
N THR A 295 4.27 16.46 10.72
CA THR A 295 3.26 15.70 11.46
C THR A 295 2.77 14.54 10.62
N ARG A 296 2.40 13.44 11.28
CA ARG A 296 1.94 12.23 10.60
C ARG A 296 0.49 12.39 10.15
N PHE A 297 0.24 12.16 8.87
CA PHE A 297 -1.10 12.09 8.29
C PHE A 297 -1.67 10.67 8.43
N ARG A 298 -2.79 10.53 9.17
CA ARG A 298 -3.39 9.25 9.55
C ARG A 298 -4.70 9.00 8.80
N VAL A 299 -5.21 7.77 8.90
CA VAL A 299 -6.51 7.37 8.32
C VAL A 299 -7.66 8.27 8.80
N PHE A 300 -7.69 8.60 10.10
CA PHE A 300 -8.71 9.50 10.65
C PHE A 300 -8.59 10.92 10.08
N ASP A 301 -7.37 11.40 9.85
CA ASP A 301 -7.12 12.72 9.27
C ASP A 301 -7.64 12.77 7.83
N LEU A 302 -7.36 11.73 7.01
CA LEU A 302 -7.92 11.62 5.66
C LEU A 302 -9.45 11.55 5.67
N LEU A 303 -10.04 10.65 6.47
CA LEU A 303 -11.49 10.49 6.52
C LEU A 303 -12.19 11.78 6.96
N ARG A 304 -11.59 12.54 7.88
CA ARG A 304 -12.12 13.82 8.35
C ARG A 304 -11.99 14.90 7.28
N LEU A 305 -10.79 15.06 6.72
CA LEU A 305 -10.50 15.98 5.62
C LEU A 305 -11.44 15.73 4.44
N TRP A 306 -11.65 14.47 4.07
CA TRP A 306 -12.48 14.07 2.95
C TRP A 306 -13.95 14.40 3.18
N ARG A 307 -14.48 14.11 4.38
CA ARG A 307 -15.86 14.43 4.77
C ARG A 307 -16.15 15.93 4.80
N GLN A 308 -15.16 16.75 5.11
CA GLN A 308 -15.28 18.21 5.10
C GLN A 308 -15.18 18.77 3.68
N ALA A 309 -14.23 18.25 2.90
CA ALA A 309 -14.03 18.66 1.52
C ALA A 309 -15.21 18.30 0.62
N LEU A 310 -15.79 17.11 0.80
CA LEU A 310 -16.87 16.57 -0.02
C LEU A 310 -18.09 16.26 0.87
N PRO A 311 -19.02 17.23 1.04
CA PRO A 311 -20.28 17.00 1.73
C PRO A 311 -21.15 15.98 0.96
N PRO A 312 -22.17 15.39 1.61
CA PRO A 312 -23.08 14.49 0.93
C PRO A 312 -23.86 15.24 -0.16
N ASP A 313 -24.16 14.54 -1.24
CA ASP A 313 -25.02 15.06 -2.31
C ASP A 313 -26.50 15.14 -1.85
N THR A 314 -27.40 15.50 -2.77
CA THR A 314 -28.83 15.61 -2.49
C THR A 314 -29.49 14.27 -2.13
N ALA A 315 -28.87 13.15 -2.51
CA ALA A 315 -29.30 11.80 -2.14
C ALA A 315 -28.67 11.33 -0.82
N GLY A 316 -27.86 12.17 -0.16
CA GLY A 316 -27.14 11.82 1.06
C GLY A 316 -25.87 10.99 0.82
N VAL A 317 -25.51 10.73 -0.44
CA VAL A 317 -24.38 9.88 -0.81
C VAL A 317 -23.08 10.69 -0.81
N ARG A 318 -22.00 10.09 -0.31
CA ARG A 318 -20.66 10.69 -0.33
C ARG A 318 -19.71 9.84 -1.15
N PRO A 319 -18.80 10.46 -1.93
CA PRO A 319 -17.68 9.73 -2.50
C PRO A 319 -16.84 9.09 -1.40
N ALA A 320 -16.50 7.81 -1.56
CA ALA A 320 -15.59 7.12 -0.66
C ALA A 320 -14.23 7.84 -0.63
N ALA A 321 -13.55 7.84 0.52
CA ALA A 321 -12.17 8.34 0.57
C ALA A 321 -11.25 7.37 -0.20
N PRO A 322 -10.23 7.85 -0.93
CA PRO A 322 -9.28 7.00 -1.65
C PRO A 322 -8.25 6.39 -0.69
N LEU A 323 -8.72 5.55 0.23
CA LEU A 323 -7.92 4.88 1.25
C LEU A 323 -6.73 4.06 0.67
N PRO A 324 -6.85 3.35 -0.47
CA PRO A 324 -5.71 2.65 -1.07
C PRO A 324 -4.53 3.56 -1.38
N MET A 325 -4.78 4.81 -1.79
CA MET A 325 -3.73 5.80 -2.05
C MET A 325 -3.01 6.26 -0.79
N LEU A 326 -3.70 6.31 0.36
CA LEU A 326 -3.05 6.57 1.65
C LEU A 326 -2.15 5.40 2.05
N VAL A 327 -2.60 4.17 1.82
CA VAL A 327 -1.80 2.97 2.05
C VAL A 327 -0.54 3.00 1.17
N ALA A 328 -0.68 3.30 -0.11
CA ALA A 328 0.43 3.47 -1.04
C ALA A 328 1.42 4.54 -0.57
N ALA A 329 0.94 5.71 -0.16
CA ALA A 329 1.81 6.78 0.34
C ALA A 329 2.62 6.35 1.58
N HIS A 330 2.03 5.60 2.51
CA HIS A 330 2.74 5.07 3.69
C HIS A 330 3.72 3.96 3.34
N LEU A 331 3.40 3.15 2.32
CA LEU A 331 4.26 2.10 1.78
C LEU A 331 5.49 2.67 1.08
N TRP A 332 5.31 3.74 0.31
CA TRP A 332 6.39 4.36 -0.47
C TRP A 332 7.21 5.40 0.31
N SER A 333 6.70 5.93 1.42
CA SER A 333 7.42 6.90 2.25
C SER A 333 8.86 6.48 2.63
N PRO A 334 9.17 5.20 2.97
CA PRO A 334 10.54 4.74 3.23
C PRO A 334 11.48 4.75 2.01
N LEU A 335 10.98 4.78 0.78
CA LEU A 335 11.81 4.80 -0.43
C LEU A 335 12.67 6.07 -0.51
N ARG A 336 12.30 7.12 0.23
CA ARG A 336 13.17 8.27 0.46
C ARG A 336 14.16 7.98 1.59
N LYS A 337 15.43 7.78 1.24
CA LYS A 337 16.55 7.73 2.18
C LYS A 337 17.15 9.14 2.36
N ALA A 338 17.92 9.35 3.42
CA ALA A 338 18.50 10.66 3.74
C ALA A 338 19.36 11.28 2.62
N LYS A 339 19.85 10.45 1.67
CA LYS A 339 20.73 10.86 0.57
C LYS A 339 20.22 10.46 -0.83
N GLY A 340 19.00 9.94 -0.98
CA GLY A 340 18.53 9.49 -2.29
C GLY A 340 17.15 8.85 -2.30
N LEU A 341 16.77 8.39 -3.49
CA LEU A 341 15.53 7.70 -3.79
C LEU A 341 15.83 6.24 -4.15
N THR A 342 15.11 5.30 -3.56
CA THR A 342 15.06 3.93 -4.07
C THR A 342 13.98 3.86 -5.15
N ASP A 343 14.36 3.56 -6.38
CA ASP A 343 13.41 3.48 -7.50
C ASP A 343 12.97 2.02 -7.72
N CYS A 344 11.71 1.73 -7.38
CA CYS A 344 11.04 0.47 -7.69
C CYS A 344 10.01 0.62 -8.82
N THR A 345 9.94 1.79 -9.46
CA THR A 345 8.92 2.12 -10.46
C THR A 345 8.93 1.15 -11.64
N PRO A 346 10.07 0.77 -12.24
CA PRO A 346 10.08 -0.16 -13.37
C PRO A 346 9.48 -1.53 -13.02
N GLY A 347 9.89 -2.11 -11.88
CA GLY A 347 9.37 -3.40 -11.41
C GLY A 347 7.89 -3.33 -11.05
N TYR A 348 7.46 -2.24 -10.40
CA TYR A 348 6.05 -2.00 -10.09
C TYR A 348 5.20 -1.88 -11.37
N VAL A 349 5.64 -1.08 -12.35
CA VAL A 349 4.92 -0.87 -13.61
C VAL A 349 4.86 -2.15 -14.44
N ALA A 350 5.91 -2.97 -14.42
CA ALA A 350 5.90 -4.28 -15.09
C ALA A 350 4.80 -5.19 -14.51
N TRP A 351 4.76 -5.35 -13.19
CA TRP A 351 3.70 -6.11 -12.53
C TRP A 351 2.31 -5.53 -12.74
N TRP A 352 2.18 -4.20 -12.73
CA TRP A 352 0.93 -3.50 -13.02
C TRP A 352 0.43 -3.80 -14.43
N LYS A 353 1.30 -3.79 -15.45
CA LYS A 353 0.92 -4.14 -16.83
C LYS A 353 0.44 -5.59 -16.94
N ARG A 354 1.11 -6.54 -16.28
CA ARG A 354 0.70 -7.95 -16.25
C ARG A 354 -0.67 -8.11 -15.60
N ASN A 355 -0.88 -7.47 -14.44
CA ASN A 355 -2.17 -7.49 -13.77
C ASN A 355 -3.27 -6.79 -14.57
N LEU A 356 -2.98 -5.69 -15.26
CA LEU A 356 -3.91 -5.02 -16.16
C LEU A 356 -4.39 -5.97 -17.25
N GLN A 357 -3.45 -6.61 -17.97
CA GLN A 357 -3.77 -7.58 -19.02
C GLN A 357 -4.60 -8.76 -18.48
N ARG A 358 -4.17 -9.33 -17.35
CA ARG A 358 -4.86 -10.43 -16.68
C ARG A 358 -6.30 -10.06 -16.29
N LEU A 359 -6.52 -8.87 -15.73
CA LEU A 359 -7.84 -8.43 -15.28
C LEU A 359 -8.74 -7.99 -16.45
N GLN A 360 -8.18 -7.39 -17.49
CA GLN A 360 -8.91 -7.12 -18.74
C GLN A 360 -9.38 -8.42 -19.41
N ALA A 361 -8.55 -9.45 -19.44
CA ALA A 361 -8.94 -10.78 -19.93
C ALA A 361 -10.08 -11.42 -19.11
N ARG A 362 -10.28 -10.99 -17.86
CA ARG A 362 -11.39 -11.40 -16.98
C ARG A 362 -12.61 -10.46 -17.05
N GLY A 363 -12.58 -9.46 -17.93
CA GLY A 363 -13.70 -8.52 -18.14
C GLY A 363 -13.64 -7.24 -17.31
N THR A 364 -12.50 -6.91 -16.69
CA THR A 364 -12.33 -5.60 -16.05
C THR A 364 -12.23 -4.51 -17.12
N GLU A 365 -13.14 -3.54 -17.07
CA GLU A 365 -13.22 -2.44 -18.04
C GLU A 365 -12.52 -1.17 -17.53
N PHE A 366 -12.04 -0.37 -18.50
CA PHE A 366 -11.48 0.96 -18.27
C PHE A 366 -12.01 1.90 -19.34
N GLY A 367 -11.97 3.20 -19.06
CA GLY A 367 -12.49 4.21 -19.96
C GLY A 367 -11.41 4.88 -20.77
N ASP A 368 -11.81 5.90 -21.54
CA ASP A 368 -10.92 6.63 -22.44
C ASP A 368 -10.59 8.05 -21.98
N VAL A 369 -11.14 8.49 -20.83
CA VAL A 369 -10.87 9.83 -20.32
C VAL A 369 -9.43 9.90 -19.79
N PRO A 370 -8.59 10.80 -20.33
CA PRO A 370 -7.19 10.89 -19.90
C PRO A 370 -7.08 11.39 -18.46
N TRP A 371 -6.00 10.98 -17.80
CA TRP A 371 -5.62 11.53 -16.50
C TRP A 371 -5.18 13.00 -16.64
N PRO A 372 -5.36 13.83 -15.59
CA PRO A 372 -4.95 15.22 -15.64
C PRO A 372 -3.44 15.34 -15.79
N ALA A 373 -2.97 16.07 -16.81
CA ALA A 373 -1.54 16.32 -17.05
C ALA A 373 -0.80 16.98 -15.87
N CYS A 374 -1.53 17.56 -14.92
CA CYS A 374 -0.93 18.10 -13.70
C CYS A 374 -0.56 17.01 -12.67
N LEU A 375 -1.06 15.78 -12.82
CA LEU A 375 -0.71 14.61 -12.01
C LEU A 375 0.28 13.67 -12.70
N ILE A 376 0.12 13.49 -14.01
CA ILE A 376 0.95 12.61 -14.80
C ILE A 376 2.12 13.39 -15.40
N ASP A 377 3.33 12.85 -15.27
CA ASP A 377 4.50 13.41 -15.93
C ASP A 377 4.74 12.61 -17.21
N ASP A 378 4.45 13.21 -18.37
CA ASP A 378 4.59 12.54 -19.68
C ASP A 378 6.07 12.23 -20.03
N GLY A 379 7.04 12.60 -19.18
CA GLY A 379 8.48 12.58 -19.53
C GLY A 379 9.47 11.90 -18.58
N GLU A 380 9.04 11.22 -17.51
CA GLU A 380 9.98 10.76 -16.45
C GLU A 380 10.17 9.26 -16.24
N ILE A 381 9.36 8.38 -16.84
CA ILE A 381 9.60 6.93 -16.70
C ILE A 381 10.95 6.52 -17.35
N GLU A 382 11.45 7.25 -18.34
CA GLU A 382 12.76 6.99 -18.95
C GLU A 382 13.96 7.65 -18.24
N ARG A 383 13.76 8.72 -17.45
CA ARG A 383 14.88 9.51 -16.91
C ARG A 383 15.50 8.92 -15.64
N LEU A 384 14.75 8.11 -14.90
CA LEU A 384 15.22 7.46 -13.66
C LEU A 384 15.84 6.08 -13.90
N CYS A 385 15.81 5.55 -15.13
CA CYS A 385 16.37 4.23 -15.51
C CYS A 385 17.90 4.08 -15.35
N THR A 386 18.61 5.04 -14.75
CA THR A 386 20.03 4.89 -14.45
C THR A 386 20.22 4.28 -13.06
N ARG A 387 20.14 2.94 -13.01
CA ARG A 387 20.71 2.00 -12.03
C ARG A 387 20.84 2.50 -10.56
N TYR A 388 19.90 2.06 -9.72
CA TYR A 388 20.21 1.78 -8.31
C TYR A 388 19.54 0.47 -7.88
N HIS A 389 20.34 -0.60 -7.82
CA HIS A 389 19.96 -1.82 -7.14
C HIS A 389 20.07 -1.63 -5.61
N PHE A 390 19.09 -2.17 -4.89
CA PHE A 390 19.01 -2.46 -3.45
C PHE A 390 18.75 -1.33 -2.43
N LEU A 391 17.83 -1.58 -1.48
CA LEU A 391 18.12 -2.18 -0.16
C LEU A 391 16.88 -2.11 0.75
N LEU A 392 16.34 -3.27 1.15
CA LEU A 392 15.75 -3.50 2.47
C LEU A 392 16.91 -3.81 3.43
N ASP A 393 17.30 -2.80 4.21
CA ASP A 393 18.03 -2.94 5.48
C ASP A 393 17.05 -2.68 6.63
#